data_AF-A0A7K3GJ41-F1
#
_entry.id   AF-A0A7K3GJ41-F1
#
_cell.length_a   1.000
_cell.length_b   1.000
_cell.length_c   1.000
_cell.angle_alpha   90.00
_cell.angle_beta   90.00
_cell.angle_gamma   90.00
#
_symmetry.space_group_name_H-M   'P 1'
#
loop_
_entity.id
_entity.type
_entity.pdbx_description
1 polymer ?
#
loop_
_entity_poly.entity_id
_entity_poly.type
_entity_poly.pdbx_seq_one_letter_code
_entity_poly.pdbx_strand_id
1 'polypeptide(L)'
;MKRAGRGAEVEEDTTVFHRIRRRAKEPSEAQRQFAELHARMQGQAPPGIGVPTPEPQPAEPTAIVDDFLPLELRVPSHDQVEGKMMPWKQPLVLDGDMATCAKCGAYRDWLILSTRGEIWLRCRAGHQQLETRIDTAWYNRHSGPADSTHATFEDCLRHLGH
;
A
#
# COMPACT_ATOMS: atom_id res chain seq x y z
N MET A 1 -46.20 -43.35 16.12
CA MET A 1 -45.50 -43.75 14.88
C MET A 1 -45.77 -42.72 13.80
N LYS A 2 -44.69 -42.32 13.10
CA LYS A 2 -44.59 -41.72 11.76
C LYS A 2 -45.16 -40.30 11.50
N ARG A 3 -44.19 -39.41 11.29
CA ARG A 3 -44.21 -38.13 10.57
C ARG A 3 -44.57 -38.33 9.10
N ALA A 4 -45.23 -37.34 8.47
CA ALA A 4 -44.93 -36.88 7.11
C ALA A 4 -45.84 -35.69 6.74
N GLY A 5 -45.28 -34.60 6.24
CA GLY A 5 -46.04 -33.46 5.72
C GLY A 5 -45.32 -32.12 5.82
N ARG A 6 -44.04 -32.06 5.42
CA ARG A 6 -43.29 -30.81 5.28
C ARG A 6 -42.20 -31.02 4.22
N GLY A 7 -42.63 -31.07 2.97
CA GLY A 7 -41.77 -31.40 1.82
C GLY A 7 -42.05 -30.61 0.55
N ALA A 8 -43.17 -29.89 0.44
CA ALA A 8 -43.52 -29.13 -0.76
C ALA A 8 -43.01 -27.67 -0.74
N GLU A 9 -42.86 -27.07 0.43
CA GLU A 9 -42.54 -25.63 0.56
C GLU A 9 -41.03 -25.32 0.39
N VAL A 10 -40.16 -26.34 0.47
CA VAL A 10 -38.70 -26.18 0.34
C VAL A 10 -38.26 -26.25 -1.13
N GLU A 11 -39.05 -26.85 -2.02
CA GLU A 11 -38.72 -27.05 -3.44
C GLU A 11 -38.95 -25.79 -4.27
N GLU A 12 -40.02 -25.02 -3.99
CA GLU A 12 -40.34 -23.76 -4.69
C GLU A 12 -39.31 -22.65 -4.43
N ASP A 13 -38.74 -22.61 -3.22
CA ASP A 13 -37.74 -21.61 -2.84
C ASP A 13 -36.42 -21.83 -3.61
N THR A 14 -35.99 -23.09 -3.76
CA THR A 14 -34.78 -23.43 -4.51
C THR A 14 -34.89 -23.18 -6.02
N THR A 15 -36.10 -23.24 -6.59
CA THR A 15 -36.35 -22.95 -8.01
C THR A 15 -36.32 -21.44 -8.30
N VAL A 16 -36.78 -20.61 -7.36
CA VAL A 16 -36.62 -19.14 -7.43
C VAL A 16 -35.16 -18.73 -7.32
N PHE A 17 -34.38 -19.30 -6.39
CA PHE A 17 -32.95 -19.02 -6.26
C PHE A 17 -32.14 -19.47 -7.49
N HIS A 18 -32.54 -20.56 -8.18
CA HIS A 18 -31.93 -20.98 -9.44
C HIS A 18 -32.25 -20.04 -10.61
N ARG A 19 -33.42 -19.40 -10.61
CA ARG A 19 -33.81 -18.44 -11.66
C ARG A 19 -33.04 -17.11 -11.54
N ILE A 20 -32.70 -16.69 -10.33
CA ILE A 20 -31.91 -15.47 -10.08
C ILE A 20 -30.45 -15.64 -10.50
N ARG A 21 -29.85 -16.82 -10.28
CA ARG A 21 -28.46 -17.11 -10.66
C ARG A 21 -28.19 -17.16 -12.17
N ARG A 22 -29.24 -17.24 -13.00
CA ARG A 22 -29.10 -17.45 -14.46
C ARG A 22 -29.25 -16.19 -15.30
N ARG A 23 -29.38 -15.01 -14.68
CA ARG A 23 -29.12 -13.73 -15.34
C ARG A 23 -27.67 -13.31 -15.05
N ALA A 24 -26.72 -14.03 -15.64
CA ALA A 24 -25.42 -13.43 -15.90
C ALA A 24 -25.69 -12.21 -16.77
N LYS A 25 -25.63 -11.02 -16.16
CA LYS A 25 -25.74 -9.75 -16.89
C LYS A 25 -24.64 -9.83 -17.96
N GLU A 26 -25.00 -9.67 -19.22
CA GLU A 26 -24.00 -9.64 -20.29
C GLU A 26 -22.89 -8.65 -19.87
N PRO A 27 -21.61 -9.03 -20.05
CA PRO A 27 -20.52 -8.16 -19.65
C PRO A 27 -20.74 -6.80 -20.31
N SER A 28 -20.71 -5.75 -19.49
CA SER A 28 -20.82 -4.39 -20.00
C SER A 28 -19.77 -4.13 -21.07
N GLU A 29 -20.04 -3.19 -21.97
CA GLU A 29 -19.12 -2.84 -23.06
C GLU A 29 -17.71 -2.53 -22.54
N ALA A 30 -17.61 -1.84 -21.39
CA ALA A 30 -16.35 -1.56 -20.71
C ALA A 30 -15.59 -2.83 -20.27
N GLN A 31 -16.29 -3.84 -19.78
CA GLN A 31 -15.68 -5.13 -19.41
C GLN A 31 -15.18 -5.89 -20.65
N ARG A 32 -15.89 -5.80 -21.77
CA ARG A 32 -15.48 -6.40 -23.03
C ARG A 32 -14.23 -5.73 -23.60
N GLN A 33 -14.22 -4.39 -23.62
CA GLN A 33 -13.07 -3.59 -24.04
C GLN A 33 -11.83 -3.89 -23.19
N PHE A 34 -11.99 -3.99 -21.87
CA PHE A 34 -10.88 -4.32 -20.97
C PHE A 34 -10.34 -5.74 -21.21
N ALA A 35 -11.23 -6.73 -21.40
CA ALA A 35 -10.83 -8.10 -21.71
C ALA A 35 -10.10 -8.21 -23.06
N GLU A 36 -10.54 -7.45 -24.07
CA GLU A 36 -9.90 -7.38 -25.38
C GLU A 36 -8.50 -6.73 -25.29
N LEU A 37 -8.37 -5.61 -24.58
CA LEU A 37 -7.08 -4.96 -24.32
C LEU A 37 -6.13 -5.90 -23.59
N HIS A 38 -6.62 -6.59 -22.55
CA HIS A 38 -5.82 -7.57 -21.81
C HIS A 38 -5.37 -8.73 -22.70
N ALA A 39 -6.27 -9.29 -23.53
CA ALA A 39 -5.93 -10.35 -24.48
C ALA A 39 -4.87 -9.91 -25.51
N ARG A 40 -4.93 -8.67 -25.99
CA ARG A 40 -3.90 -8.10 -26.88
C ARG A 40 -2.54 -7.96 -26.20
N MET A 41 -2.51 -7.69 -24.90
CA MET A 41 -1.27 -7.54 -24.13
C MET A 41 -0.65 -8.86 -23.67
N GLN A 42 -1.43 -9.94 -23.52
CA GLN A 42 -0.92 -11.25 -23.07
C GLN A 42 0.16 -11.85 -23.98
N GLY A 43 0.18 -11.51 -25.27
CA GLY A 43 1.21 -11.95 -26.22
C GLY A 43 2.46 -11.08 -26.26
N GLN A 44 2.49 -9.96 -25.53
CA GLN A 44 3.64 -9.07 -25.46
C GLN A 44 4.57 -9.53 -24.34
N ALA A 45 5.49 -10.43 -24.65
CA ALA A 45 6.66 -10.64 -23.80
C ALA A 45 7.61 -9.44 -23.99
N PRO A 46 8.20 -8.89 -22.91
CA PRO A 46 9.30 -7.95 -23.06
C PRO A 46 10.41 -8.62 -23.87
N PRO A 47 10.95 -7.99 -24.93
CA PRO A 47 12.12 -8.52 -25.60
C PRO A 47 13.28 -8.47 -24.59
N GLY A 48 13.77 -9.65 -24.14
CA GLY A 48 15.00 -9.72 -23.34
C GLY A 48 15.03 -10.73 -22.19
N ILE A 49 13.92 -11.37 -21.80
CA ILE A 49 13.98 -12.39 -20.75
C ILE A 49 14.26 -13.76 -21.40
N GLY A 50 15.54 -14.13 -21.50
CA GLY A 50 15.92 -15.53 -21.76
C GLY A 50 16.98 -15.81 -22.84
N VAL A 51 17.73 -14.83 -23.35
CA VAL A 51 18.97 -15.17 -24.07
C VAL A 51 20.04 -15.46 -23.03
N PRO A 52 20.57 -16.69 -22.90
CA PRO A 52 21.74 -16.91 -22.08
C PRO A 52 22.89 -16.14 -22.71
N THR A 53 23.35 -15.12 -21.99
CA THR A 53 24.62 -14.43 -22.27
C THR A 53 25.72 -15.50 -22.35
N PRO A 54 26.52 -15.55 -23.44
CA PRO A 54 27.67 -16.43 -23.49
C PRO A 54 28.64 -16.05 -22.37
N GLU A 55 29.21 -17.06 -21.72
CA GLU A 55 30.16 -16.94 -20.61
C GLU A 55 31.19 -15.83 -20.89
N PRO A 56 31.37 -14.86 -19.96
CA PRO A 56 32.20 -13.70 -20.24
C PRO A 56 33.66 -14.12 -20.33
N GLN A 57 34.24 -13.98 -21.51
CA GLN A 57 35.69 -13.99 -21.65
C GLN A 57 36.28 -12.84 -20.80
N PRO A 58 37.48 -13.00 -20.21
CA PRO A 58 38.11 -11.95 -19.41
C PRO A 58 38.37 -10.71 -20.27
N ALA A 59 37.42 -9.78 -20.27
CA ALA A 59 37.53 -8.49 -20.92
C ALA A 59 38.10 -7.49 -19.93
N GLU A 60 39.08 -6.72 -20.41
CA GLU A 60 39.70 -5.58 -19.76
C GLU A 60 38.64 -4.66 -19.13
N PRO A 61 38.93 -3.96 -18.01
CA PRO A 61 37.93 -3.33 -17.16
C PRO A 61 37.14 -2.29 -17.95
N THR A 62 35.98 -2.71 -18.42
CA THR A 62 35.01 -1.85 -19.08
C THR A 62 34.41 -0.99 -17.97
N ALA A 63 34.56 0.33 -18.08
CA ALA A 63 33.96 1.26 -17.13
C ALA A 63 32.49 0.88 -16.94
N ILE A 64 32.10 0.64 -15.69
CA ILE A 64 30.73 0.33 -15.31
C ILE A 64 29.89 1.53 -15.75
N VAL A 65 29.24 1.43 -16.91
CA VAL A 65 28.20 2.37 -17.30
C VAL A 65 27.06 2.07 -16.35
N ASP A 66 26.92 2.92 -15.33
CA ASP A 66 25.81 2.87 -14.40
C ASP A 66 24.52 3.15 -15.19
N ASP A 67 23.82 2.08 -15.60
CA ASP A 67 22.59 2.10 -16.42
C ASP A 67 21.39 2.71 -15.67
N PHE A 68 21.62 3.23 -14.47
CA PHE A 68 20.63 3.89 -13.65
C PHE A 68 20.50 5.36 -14.04
N LEU A 69 19.26 5.89 -13.94
CA LEU A 69 18.96 7.32 -14.09
C LEU A 69 19.99 8.20 -13.35
N PRO A 70 20.39 9.37 -13.86
CA PRO A 70 21.25 10.30 -13.13
C PRO A 70 20.72 10.56 -11.71
N LEU A 71 21.61 10.67 -10.72
CA LEU A 71 21.25 10.73 -9.29
C LEU A 71 20.20 11.82 -8.99
N GLU A 72 20.29 12.97 -9.66
CA GLU A 72 19.36 14.11 -9.57
C GLU A 72 17.93 13.79 -10.06
N LEU A 73 17.77 12.75 -10.88
CA LEU A 73 16.50 12.30 -11.46
C LEU A 73 15.99 11.01 -10.81
N ARG A 74 16.79 10.36 -9.96
CA ARG A 74 16.31 9.21 -9.18
C ARG A 74 15.33 9.72 -8.15
N VAL A 75 14.22 9.01 -7.97
CA VAL A 75 13.38 9.20 -6.80
C VAL A 75 14.25 8.86 -5.58
N PRO A 76 14.46 9.79 -4.64
CA PRO A 76 15.24 9.52 -3.45
C PRO A 76 14.67 8.31 -2.73
N SER A 77 15.53 7.41 -2.25
CA SER A 77 15.03 6.31 -1.44
C SER A 77 14.33 6.87 -0.21
N HIS A 78 13.38 6.12 0.34
CA HIS A 78 12.62 6.59 1.49
C HIS A 78 13.51 6.96 2.69
N ASP A 79 14.72 6.43 2.77
CA ASP A 79 15.69 6.69 3.84
C ASP A 79 16.56 7.94 3.57
N GLN A 80 16.56 8.47 2.34
CA GLN A 80 17.33 9.66 1.95
C GLN A 80 16.56 10.98 2.14
N VAL A 81 15.26 10.92 2.44
CA VAL A 81 14.45 12.13 2.65
C VAL A 81 14.58 12.58 4.12
N GLU A 82 15.15 13.76 4.35
CA GLU A 82 15.21 14.37 5.68
C GLU A 82 13.79 14.69 6.20
N GLY A 83 13.27 13.81 7.06
CA GLY A 83 12.01 14.03 7.78
C GLY A 83 10.77 13.69 6.95
N LYS A 84 10.33 12.42 6.99
CA LYS A 84 9.04 12.02 6.39
C LYS A 84 7.94 12.07 7.43
N MET A 85 6.76 12.56 7.02
CA MET A 85 5.59 12.70 7.88
C MET A 85 4.42 11.90 7.31
N MET A 86 3.76 11.14 8.18
CA MET A 86 2.56 10.37 7.81
C MET A 86 1.46 10.59 8.86
N PRO A 87 0.29 11.11 8.49
CA PRO A 87 -0.84 11.19 9.40
C PRO A 87 -1.43 9.79 9.65
N TRP A 88 -1.75 9.50 10.91
CA TRP A 88 -2.30 8.24 11.37
C TRP A 88 -3.55 8.50 12.23
N LYS A 89 -4.72 8.54 11.58
CA LYS A 89 -6.01 8.91 12.20
C LYS A 89 -6.65 7.81 13.05
N GLN A 90 -6.27 6.56 12.81
CA GLN A 90 -6.75 5.40 13.56
C GLN A 90 -5.93 5.19 14.85
N PRO A 91 -6.40 4.40 15.82
CA PRO A 91 -5.56 4.00 16.94
C PRO A 91 -4.28 3.32 16.45
N LEU A 92 -3.13 3.70 16.98
CA LEU A 92 -1.87 3.03 16.68
C LEU A 92 -1.69 1.89 17.69
N VAL A 93 -1.81 0.65 17.23
CA VAL A 93 -1.64 -0.55 18.07
C VAL A 93 -0.30 -1.18 17.72
N LEU A 94 0.58 -1.28 18.71
CA LEU A 94 1.94 -1.79 18.60
C LEU A 94 2.12 -2.92 19.60
N ASP A 95 2.50 -4.10 19.12
CA ASP A 95 2.68 -5.32 19.95
C ASP A 95 1.44 -5.68 20.81
N GLY A 96 0.25 -5.30 20.37
CA GLY A 96 -1.01 -5.51 21.10
C GLY A 96 -1.41 -4.35 22.03
N ASP A 97 -0.51 -3.39 22.25
CA ASP A 97 -0.76 -2.22 23.10
C ASP A 97 -1.07 -0.97 22.29
N MET A 98 -2.05 -0.21 22.73
CA MET A 98 -2.40 1.06 22.11
C MET A 98 -1.39 2.15 22.50
N ALA A 99 -0.75 2.74 21.50
CA ALA A 99 0.12 3.88 21.71
C ALA A 99 -0.69 5.09 22.20
N THR A 100 -0.32 5.61 23.36
CA THR A 100 -0.92 6.78 24.00
C THR A 100 0.13 7.85 24.21
N CYS A 101 -0.28 9.11 24.17
CA CYS A 101 0.60 10.22 24.46
C CYS A 101 0.92 10.24 25.96
N ALA A 102 2.20 10.14 26.30
CA ALA A 102 2.66 10.14 27.69
C ALA A 102 2.28 11.42 28.46
N LYS A 103 2.00 12.53 27.75
CA LYS A 103 1.63 13.82 28.35
C LYS A 103 0.13 14.08 28.43
N CYS A 104 -0.63 13.80 27.37
CA CYS A 104 -2.06 14.15 27.31
C CYS A 104 -3.00 12.94 27.19
N GLY A 105 -2.49 11.72 27.11
CA GLY A 105 -3.29 10.50 27.00
C GLY A 105 -4.00 10.30 25.66
N ALA A 106 -3.78 11.19 24.67
CA ALA A 106 -4.34 11.01 23.33
C ALA A 106 -3.85 9.69 22.71
N TYR A 107 -4.76 8.92 22.11
CA TYR A 107 -4.49 7.56 21.61
C TYR A 107 -4.71 7.41 20.08
N ARG A 108 -5.12 8.50 19.42
CA ARG A 108 -5.44 8.61 17.99
C ARG A 108 -4.89 9.91 17.42
N ASP A 109 -5.04 10.05 16.10
CA ASP A 109 -4.64 11.25 15.36
C ASP A 109 -3.16 11.58 15.58
N TRP A 110 -2.35 10.53 15.41
CA TRP A 110 -0.91 10.61 15.49
C TRP A 110 -0.34 11.15 14.19
N LEU A 111 0.69 11.97 14.28
CA LEU A 111 1.60 12.23 13.18
C LEU A 111 2.86 11.40 13.42
N ILE A 112 3.13 10.46 12.51
CA ILE A 112 4.32 9.61 12.57
C ILE A 112 5.43 10.29 11.76
N LEU A 113 6.54 10.61 12.41
CA LEU A 113 7.71 11.22 11.79
C LEU A 113 8.83 10.19 11.73
N SER A 114 9.42 10.00 10.54
CA SER A 114 10.67 9.26 10.37
C SER A 114 11.81 10.25 10.15
N THR A 115 12.77 10.25 11.08
CA THR A 115 13.94 11.12 11.04
C THR A 115 15.19 10.34 11.45
N ARG A 116 16.21 10.30 10.57
CA ARG A 116 17.52 9.70 10.86
C ARG A 116 17.44 8.26 11.41
N GLY A 117 16.47 7.48 10.94
CA GLY A 117 16.25 6.09 11.38
C GLY A 117 15.37 5.93 12.62
N GLU A 118 15.00 7.03 13.28
CA GLU A 118 14.13 7.03 14.45
C GLU A 118 12.69 7.37 14.08
N ILE A 119 11.74 6.75 14.79
CA ILE A 119 10.32 7.05 14.65
C ILE A 119 9.83 7.87 15.83
N TRP A 120 9.25 9.02 15.53
CA TRP A 120 8.66 9.92 16.51
C TRP A 120 7.16 10.02 16.29
N LEU A 121 6.39 9.96 17.38
CA LEU A 121 4.95 10.16 17.37
C LEU A 121 4.63 11.54 17.92
N ARG A 122 3.92 12.36 17.13
CA ARG A 122 3.41 13.66 17.55
C ARG A 122 1.89 13.62 17.67
N CYS A 123 1.34 13.90 18.84
CA CYS A 123 -0.11 13.99 19.01
C CYS A 123 -0.66 15.33 18.48
N ARG A 124 -1.99 15.44 18.37
CA ARG A 124 -2.66 16.69 17.96
C ARG A 124 -2.41 17.88 18.90
N ALA A 125 -2.12 17.64 20.17
CA ALA A 125 -1.73 18.69 21.12
C ALA A 125 -0.26 19.16 20.96
N GLY A 126 0.48 18.56 20.02
CA GLY A 126 1.86 18.93 19.70
C GLY A 126 2.94 18.23 20.53
N HIS A 127 2.58 17.34 21.45
CA HIS A 127 3.56 16.55 22.19
C HIS A 127 4.21 15.51 21.30
N GLN A 128 5.54 15.44 21.35
CA GLN A 128 6.34 14.43 20.65
C GLN A 128 6.88 13.39 21.64
N GLN A 129 6.90 12.13 21.21
CA GLN A 129 7.53 11.02 21.91
C GLN A 129 8.24 10.10 20.93
N LEU A 130 9.42 9.63 21.31
CA LEU A 130 10.15 8.61 20.56
C LEU A 130 9.42 7.27 20.72
N GLU A 131 9.20 6.55 19.63
CA GLU A 131 8.60 5.23 19.63
C GLU A 131 9.63 4.19 19.18
N THR A 132 10.01 3.30 20.09
CA THR A 132 11.06 2.30 19.85
C THR A 132 10.51 0.97 19.37
N ARG A 133 9.19 0.76 19.42
CA ARG A 133 8.55 -0.49 18.96
C ARG A 133 8.41 -0.59 17.44
N ILE A 134 8.55 0.53 16.73
CA ILE A 134 8.52 0.57 15.27
C ILE A 134 9.77 1.23 14.73
N ASP A 135 10.24 0.72 13.59
CA ASP A 135 11.43 1.19 12.92
C ASP A 135 11.07 1.84 11.57
N THR A 136 12.11 2.27 10.86
CA THR A 136 11.96 2.87 9.53
C THR A 136 11.39 1.87 8.52
N ALA A 137 11.66 0.56 8.66
CA ALA A 137 11.10 -0.46 7.78
C ALA A 137 9.58 -0.60 7.96
N TRP A 138 9.09 -0.54 9.21
CA TRP A 138 7.66 -0.46 9.51
C TRP A 138 7.05 0.79 8.89
N TYR A 139 7.67 1.96 9.07
CA TYR A 139 7.19 3.22 8.48
C TYR A 139 7.10 3.13 6.95
N ASN A 140 8.12 2.59 6.29
CA ASN A 140 8.18 2.45 4.84
C ASN A 140 7.12 1.50 4.30
N ARG A 141 6.74 0.46 5.06
CA ARG A 141 5.66 -0.47 4.68
C ARG A 141 4.26 0.15 4.80
N HIS A 142 4.07 1.07 5.74
CA HIS A 142 2.76 1.67 6.04
C HIS A 142 2.57 3.06 5.44
N SER A 143 3.65 3.72 5.00
CA SER A 143 3.57 4.96 4.23
C SER A 143 3.01 4.67 2.85
N GLY A 144 1.92 5.38 2.50
CA GLY A 144 1.46 5.46 1.12
C GLY A 144 2.34 6.40 0.29
N PRO A 145 2.02 6.54 -1.01
CA PRO A 145 2.55 7.63 -1.84
C PRO A 145 2.37 8.98 -1.12
N ALA A 146 3.32 9.90 -1.29
CA ALA A 146 3.17 11.23 -0.71
C ALA A 146 2.02 11.98 -1.41
N ASP A 147 1.01 12.38 -0.64
CA ASP A 147 -0.17 13.10 -1.15
C ASP A 147 0.17 14.55 -1.54
N SER A 148 1.24 15.09 -0.96
CA SER A 148 1.69 16.47 -1.14
C SER A 148 3.17 16.64 -0.77
N THR A 149 3.81 17.63 -1.37
CA THR A 149 5.17 18.07 -1.01
C THR A 149 5.10 19.50 -0.50
N HIS A 150 5.68 19.74 0.68
CA HIS A 150 5.68 21.05 1.33
C HIS A 150 7.10 21.59 1.44
N ALA A 151 7.26 22.91 1.25
CA ALA A 151 8.56 23.56 1.30
C ALA A 151 9.13 23.67 2.72
N THR A 152 8.28 23.66 3.75
CA THR A 152 8.69 23.74 5.15
C THR A 152 7.96 22.72 6.02
N PHE A 153 8.58 22.35 7.14
CA PHE A 153 8.01 21.49 8.16
C PHE A 153 6.70 22.06 8.75
N GLU A 154 6.67 23.36 9.03
CA GLU A 154 5.50 24.04 9.58
C GLU A 154 4.32 24.07 8.59
N ASP A 155 4.59 24.24 7.29
CA ASP A 155 3.55 24.16 6.25
C ASP A 155 2.95 22.76 6.16
N CYS A 156 3.79 21.72 6.30
CA CYS A 156 3.33 20.34 6.35
C CYS A 156 2.43 20.11 7.57
N LEU A 157 2.83 20.58 8.76
CA LEU A 157 2.00 20.46 9.97
C LEU A 157 0.64 21.14 9.79
N ARG A 158 0.62 22.35 9.24
CA ARG A 158 -0.63 23.10 9.00
C ARG A 158 -1.55 22.36 8.03
N HIS A 159 -1.00 21.80 6.95
CA HIS A 159 -1.75 20.99 5.99
C HIS A 159 -2.35 19.73 6.63
N LEU A 160 -1.60 19.10 7.55
CA LEU A 160 -2.01 17.89 8.25
C LEU A 160 -2.90 18.15 9.49
N GLY A 161 -3.11 19.41 9.86
CA GLY A 161 -3.98 19.82 10.99
C GLY A 161 -3.32 19.71 12.37
N HIS A 162 -2.01 19.95 12.43
CA HIS A 162 -1.12 19.68 13.56
C HIS A 162 -0.34 20.91 14.03
#